data_AF-A0A2N0H8G9-F1
#
_entry.id   AF-A0A2N0H8G9-F1
#
_cell.length_a   1.000
_cell.length_b   1.000
_cell.length_c   1.000
_cell.angle_alpha   90.00
_cell.angle_beta   90.00
_cell.angle_gamma   90.00
#
_symmetry.space_group_name_H-M   'P 1'
#
loop_
_entity.id
_entity.type
_entity.pdbx_description
1 polymer ?
#
loop_
_entity_poly.entity_id
_entity_poly.type
_entity_poly.pdbx_seq_one_letter_code
_entity_poly.pdbx_strand_id
1 'polypeptide(L)'
;MESINFIKSTLKFSILGFFIPGFTAIFLLGIQMLLSACGIECTIAWKIIWTITTILGISLPFIFANYITNITDEKLKSLKSKFRIFNFVEYVCIQSSLGCYFSSSNTLCYVSDGQNGLELVFTAWLALPILVILSFVFKETISYAEE
;
A
#
# COMPACT_ATOMS: atom_id res chain seq x y z
N MET A 1 -4.62 -28.42 9.75
CA MET A 1 -3.95 -27.48 8.83
C MET A 1 -4.27 -26.09 9.35
N GLU A 2 -3.28 -25.30 9.80
CA GLU A 2 -3.57 -23.98 10.39
C GLU A 2 -3.91 -23.02 9.24
N SER A 3 -5.20 -22.76 9.03
CA SER A 3 -5.66 -21.81 8.02
C SER A 3 -5.11 -20.42 8.33
N ILE A 4 -4.63 -19.70 7.30
CA ILE A 4 -4.09 -18.36 7.50
C ILE A 4 -5.22 -17.43 7.93
N ASN A 5 -5.07 -16.85 9.11
CA ASN A 5 -5.98 -15.80 9.57
C ASN A 5 -5.52 -14.44 9.02
N PHE A 6 -6.06 -14.07 7.85
CA PHE A 6 -5.76 -12.80 7.15
C PHE A 6 -6.00 -11.60 8.06
N ILE A 7 -7.15 -11.55 8.73
CA ILE A 7 -7.52 -10.44 9.63
C ILE A 7 -6.50 -10.28 10.75
N LYS A 8 -6.16 -11.36 11.46
CA LYS A 8 -5.19 -11.33 12.56
C LYS A 8 -3.80 -10.91 12.07
N SER A 9 -3.40 -11.34 10.88
CA SER A 9 -2.12 -10.95 10.29
C SER A 9 -2.11 -9.48 9.86
N THR A 10 -3.18 -8.98 9.26
CA THR A 10 -3.31 -7.57 8.88
C THR A 10 -3.40 -6.67 10.11
N LEU A 11 -4.14 -7.05 11.16
CA LEU A 11 -4.16 -6.28 12.41
C LEU A 11 -2.77 -6.15 13.05
N LYS A 12 -1.98 -7.24 13.07
CA LYS A 12 -0.58 -7.18 13.52
C LYS A 12 0.25 -6.24 12.65
N PHE A 13 0.07 -6.29 11.34
CA PHE A 13 0.71 -5.37 10.42
C PHE A 13 0.27 -3.92 10.70
N SER A 14 -1.02 -3.65 10.90
CA SER A 14 -1.55 -2.30 11.13
C SER A 14 -1.08 -1.69 12.44
N ILE A 15 -0.92 -2.49 13.50
CA ILE A 15 -0.32 -2.01 14.76
C ILE A 15 1.12 -1.52 14.51
N LEU A 16 1.92 -2.27 13.76
CA LEU A 16 3.28 -1.84 13.39
C LEU A 16 3.23 -0.65 12.41
N GLY A 17 2.32 -0.72 11.45
CA GLY A 17 2.01 0.27 10.42
C GLY A 17 1.72 1.65 10.99
N PHE A 18 1.07 1.71 12.15
CA PHE A 18 0.75 2.95 12.85
C PHE A 18 1.99 3.77 13.26
N PHE A 19 3.12 3.11 13.55
CA PHE A 19 4.36 3.74 14.01
C PHE A 19 5.37 4.02 12.89
N ILE A 20 5.16 3.47 11.68
CA ILE A 20 6.06 3.63 10.54
C ILE A 20 5.63 4.59 9.40
N PRO A 21 4.57 5.43 9.47
CA PRO A 21 4.19 6.32 8.37
C PRO A 21 5.33 7.23 7.87
N GLY A 22 6.19 7.69 8.79
CA GLY A 22 7.33 8.54 8.45
C GLY A 22 8.33 7.82 7.53
N PHE A 23 8.57 6.52 7.77
CA PHE A 23 9.49 5.74 6.93
C PHE A 23 8.95 5.56 5.51
N THR A 24 7.65 5.31 5.37
CA THR A 24 7.05 5.15 4.04
C THR A 24 6.91 6.48 3.30
N ALA A 25 6.70 7.59 4.00
CA ALA A 25 6.78 8.93 3.42
C ALA A 25 8.19 9.25 2.91
N ILE A 26 9.23 8.96 3.71
CA ILE A 26 10.64 9.09 3.29
C ILE A 26 10.94 8.20 2.09
N PHE A 27 10.42 6.97 2.06
CA PHE A 27 10.58 6.08 0.92
C PHE A 27 9.99 6.67 -0.36
N LEU A 28 8.76 7.21 -0.31
CA LEU A 28 8.12 7.86 -1.46
C LEU A 28 8.89 9.10 -1.93
N LEU A 29 9.39 9.92 -1.00
CA LEU A 29 10.29 11.04 -1.30
C LEU A 29 11.58 10.54 -1.99
N GLY A 30 12.15 9.44 -1.51
CA GLY A 30 13.33 8.82 -2.13
C GLY A 30 13.08 8.39 -3.58
N ILE A 31 11.91 7.81 -3.88
CA ILE A 31 11.51 7.48 -5.26
C ILE A 31 11.41 8.75 -6.10
N GLN A 32 10.77 9.79 -5.59
CA GLN A 32 10.66 11.06 -6.31
C GLN A 32 12.03 11.65 -6.61
N MET A 33 12.93 11.69 -5.62
CA MET A 33 14.30 12.18 -5.80
C MET A 33 15.07 11.35 -6.82
N LEU A 34 14.88 10.02 -6.86
CA LEU A 34 15.50 9.15 -7.85
C LEU A 34 15.01 9.49 -9.28
N LEU A 35 13.70 9.66 -9.47
CA LEU A 35 13.14 10.07 -10.75
C LEU A 35 13.68 11.44 -11.19
N SER A 36 13.82 12.38 -10.25
CA SER A 36 14.42 13.68 -10.54
C SER A 36 15.91 13.63 -10.84
N ALA A 37 16.66 12.72 -10.21
CA ALA A 37 18.04 12.44 -10.60
C ALA A 37 18.15 11.87 -12.03
N CYS A 38 17.10 11.20 -12.53
CA CYS A 38 16.99 10.79 -13.93
C CYS A 38 16.51 11.91 -14.88
N GLY A 39 16.40 13.16 -14.41
CA GLY A 39 16.02 14.32 -15.21
C GLY A 39 14.51 14.59 -15.29
N ILE A 40 13.69 13.87 -14.51
CA ILE A 40 12.24 14.10 -14.47
C ILE A 40 11.93 15.26 -13.51
N GLU A 41 11.19 16.26 -13.99
CA GLU A 41 10.75 17.37 -13.15
C GLU A 41 9.99 16.86 -11.91
N CYS A 42 10.26 17.42 -10.74
CA CYS A 42 9.71 16.95 -9.46
C CYS A 42 8.17 16.82 -9.48
N THR A 43 7.47 17.78 -10.09
CA THR A 43 6.02 17.78 -10.18
C THR A 43 5.49 16.62 -11.03
N ILE A 44 6.19 16.32 -12.13
CA ILE A 44 5.90 15.19 -13.03
C ILE A 44 6.23 13.88 -12.32
N ALA A 45 7.34 13.80 -11.59
CA ALA A 45 7.73 12.62 -10.82
C ALA A 45 6.65 12.24 -9.79
N TRP A 46 6.09 13.20 -9.05
CA TRP A 46 4.96 12.94 -8.14
C TRP A 46 3.71 12.44 -8.86
N LYS A 47 3.35 13.04 -10.00
CA LYS A 47 2.21 12.58 -10.81
C LYS A 47 2.41 11.14 -11.30
N ILE A 48 3.64 10.78 -11.71
CA ILE A 48 3.99 9.41 -12.10
C ILE A 48 3.83 8.46 -10.91
N ILE A 49 4.39 8.81 -9.76
CA ILE A 49 4.28 8.02 -8.53
C ILE A 49 2.82 7.77 -8.19
N TRP A 50 1.99 8.82 -8.10
CA TRP A 50 0.57 8.71 -7.79
C TRP A 50 -0.20 7.88 -8.81
N THR A 51 0.11 8.03 -10.10
CA THR A 51 -0.56 7.27 -11.16
C THR A 51 -0.24 5.77 -11.02
N ILE A 52 1.05 5.43 -10.86
CA ILE A 52 1.49 4.05 -10.72
C ILE A 52 0.93 3.43 -9.44
N THR A 53 1.01 4.12 -8.31
CA THR A 53 0.51 3.59 -7.02
C THR A 53 -1.00 3.46 -7.00
N THR A 54 -1.75 4.31 -7.70
CA THR A 54 -3.20 4.16 -7.88
C THR A 54 -3.52 2.90 -8.68
N ILE A 55 -2.84 2.69 -9.83
CA ILE A 55 -3.05 1.50 -10.66
C ILE A 55 -2.70 0.23 -9.88
N LEU A 56 -1.58 0.24 -9.15
CA LEU A 56 -1.16 -0.89 -8.34
C LEU A 56 -2.11 -1.14 -7.16
N GLY A 57 -2.50 -0.11 -6.40
CA GLY A 57 -3.43 -0.27 -5.27
C GLY A 57 -4.83 -0.75 -5.70
N ILE A 58 -5.25 -0.46 -6.93
CA ILE A 58 -6.49 -1.04 -7.46
C ILE A 58 -6.27 -2.48 -7.93
N SER A 59 -5.20 -2.76 -8.69
CA SER A 59 -5.01 -4.06 -9.35
C SER A 59 -4.47 -5.16 -8.42
N LEU A 60 -3.64 -4.82 -7.45
CA LEU A 60 -2.95 -5.78 -6.59
C LEU A 60 -3.90 -6.60 -5.71
N PRO A 61 -4.98 -6.04 -5.12
CA PRO A 61 -5.98 -6.84 -4.41
C PRO A 61 -6.61 -7.92 -5.28
N PHE A 62 -6.95 -7.62 -6.54
CA PHE A 62 -7.52 -8.61 -7.46
C PHE A 62 -6.50 -9.69 -7.84
N ILE A 63 -5.25 -9.29 -8.12
CA ILE A 63 -4.18 -10.24 -8.42
C ILE A 63 -3.94 -11.18 -7.23
N PHE A 64 -3.93 -10.63 -6.01
CA PHE A 64 -3.74 -11.42 -4.80
C PHE A 64 -4.94 -12.33 -4.50
N ALA A 65 -6.17 -11.86 -4.69
CA ALA A 65 -7.39 -12.67 -4.59
C ALA A 65 -7.35 -13.87 -5.56
N ASN A 66 -6.98 -13.64 -6.82
CA ASN A 66 -6.83 -14.72 -7.78
C ASN A 66 -5.65 -15.65 -7.44
N TYR A 67 -4.58 -15.13 -6.84
CA TYR A 67 -3.47 -15.96 -6.39
C TYR A 67 -3.87 -16.91 -5.25
N ILE A 68 -4.69 -16.46 -4.30
CA ILE A 68 -5.10 -17.28 -3.15
C ILE A 68 -6.12 -18.36 -3.54
N THR A 69 -6.99 -18.12 -4.53
CA THR A 69 -7.96 -19.13 -5.01
C THR A 69 -7.31 -20.25 -5.81
N ASN A 70 -6.15 -19.99 -6.43
CA ASN A 70 -5.43 -20.96 -7.26
C ASN A 70 -4.24 -21.62 -6.54
N ILE A 71 -4.12 -21.48 -5.21
CA ILE A 71 -2.96 -21.96 -4.46
C ILE A 71 -3.08 -23.45 -4.14
N THR A 72 -1.97 -24.19 -4.26
CA THR A 72 -1.88 -25.59 -3.83
C THR A 72 -1.46 -25.71 -2.37
N ASP A 73 -1.77 -26.85 -1.73
CA ASP A 73 -1.44 -27.13 -0.32
C ASP A 73 0.04 -26.94 0.02
N GLU A 74 0.96 -27.31 -0.88
CA GLU A 74 2.40 -27.10 -0.69
C GLU A 74 2.79 -25.61 -0.63
N LYS A 75 2.10 -24.76 -1.40
CA LYS A 75 2.38 -23.32 -1.48
C LYS A 75 1.72 -22.53 -0.34
N LEU A 76 0.80 -23.14 0.43
CA LEU A 76 0.15 -22.54 1.60
C LEU A 76 1.17 -22.04 2.63
N LYS A 77 2.29 -22.75 2.82
CA LYS A 77 3.37 -22.32 3.75
C LYS A 77 4.00 -20.98 3.34
N SER A 78 4.09 -20.70 2.04
CA SER A 78 4.63 -19.44 1.52
C SER A 78 3.62 -18.28 1.58
N LEU A 79 2.33 -18.58 1.67
CA LEU A 79 1.24 -17.62 1.61
C LEU A 79 1.33 -16.56 2.72
N LYS A 80 1.75 -16.95 3.92
CA LYS A 80 1.94 -16.01 5.05
C LYS A 80 3.01 -14.96 4.76
N SER A 81 4.09 -15.34 4.08
CA SER A 81 5.14 -14.38 3.69
C SER A 81 4.64 -13.46 2.59
N LYS A 82 4.00 -14.02 1.56
CA LYS A 82 3.41 -13.25 0.45
C LYS A 82 2.34 -12.28 0.92
N PHE A 83 1.50 -12.66 1.88
CA PHE A 83 0.47 -11.79 2.44
C PHE A 83 1.07 -10.61 3.23
N ARG A 84 2.19 -10.82 3.93
CA ARG A 84 2.91 -9.71 4.59
C ARG A 84 3.49 -8.73 3.57
N ILE A 85 4.06 -9.25 2.49
CA ILE A 85 4.57 -8.42 1.37
C ILE A 85 3.41 -7.67 0.73
N PHE A 86 2.29 -8.35 0.45
CA PHE A 86 1.07 -7.72 -0.05
C PHE A 86 0.63 -6.56 0.84
N ASN A 87 0.43 -6.79 2.15
CA ASN A 87 0.01 -5.73 3.07
C ASN A 87 0.96 -4.53 3.05
N PHE A 88 2.27 -4.75 2.97
CA PHE A 88 3.25 -3.67 2.91
C PHE A 88 3.21 -2.90 1.59
N VAL A 89 3.18 -3.59 0.45
CA VAL A 89 3.14 -2.94 -0.87
C VAL A 89 1.82 -2.18 -1.04
N GLU A 90 0.72 -2.81 -0.67
CA GLU A 90 -0.62 -2.24 -0.73
C GLU A 90 -0.77 -1.04 0.20
N TYR A 91 -0.20 -1.10 1.41
CA TYR A 91 -0.12 0.03 2.33
C TYR A 91 0.51 1.27 1.67
N VAL A 92 1.68 1.10 1.04
CA VAL A 92 2.40 2.19 0.38
C VAL A 92 1.62 2.69 -0.84
N CYS A 93 0.98 1.79 -1.59
CA CYS A 93 0.17 2.16 -2.75
C CYS A 93 -1.06 2.99 -2.35
N ILE A 94 -1.78 2.58 -1.32
CA ILE A 94 -2.94 3.32 -0.80
C ILE A 94 -2.50 4.66 -0.19
N GLN A 95 -1.44 4.68 0.63
CA GLN A 95 -0.89 5.92 1.18
C GLN A 95 -0.56 6.93 0.08
N SER A 96 0.18 6.48 -0.94
CA SER A 96 0.62 7.33 -2.04
C SER A 96 -0.55 7.81 -2.91
N SER A 97 -1.48 6.91 -3.26
CA SER A 97 -2.65 7.25 -4.08
C SER A 97 -3.61 8.18 -3.36
N LEU A 98 -3.81 8.03 -2.05
CA LEU A 98 -4.57 9.00 -1.27
C LEU A 98 -3.86 10.36 -1.20
N GLY A 99 -2.53 10.37 -1.20
CA GLY A 99 -1.70 11.58 -1.16
C GLY A 99 -2.08 12.65 -2.19
N CYS A 100 -2.54 12.24 -3.38
CA CYS A 100 -2.93 13.18 -4.44
C CYS A 100 -4.21 13.98 -4.13
N TYR A 101 -5.04 13.52 -3.19
CA TYR A 101 -6.24 14.23 -2.74
C TYR A 101 -5.98 15.21 -1.60
N PHE A 102 -4.88 15.01 -0.85
CA PHE A 102 -4.55 15.81 0.34
C PHE A 102 -3.41 16.80 0.10
N SER A 103 -2.63 16.63 -0.97
CA SER A 103 -1.55 17.54 -1.33
C SER A 103 -1.40 17.66 -2.84
N SER A 104 -0.83 18.78 -3.28
CA SER A 104 -0.52 19.01 -4.69
C SER A 104 0.95 18.67 -4.98
N SER A 105 1.25 18.31 -6.23
CA SER A 105 2.63 18.05 -6.63
C SER A 105 3.53 19.28 -6.46
N ASN A 106 2.97 20.49 -6.60
CA ASN A 106 3.70 21.74 -6.39
C ASN A 106 4.05 21.94 -4.92
N THR A 107 3.08 21.70 -4.04
CA THR A 107 3.25 21.77 -2.59
C THR A 107 4.36 20.83 -2.12
N LEU A 108 4.35 19.58 -2.58
CA LEU A 108 5.37 18.59 -2.21
C LEU A 108 6.77 18.92 -2.75
N CYS A 109 6.87 19.65 -3.87
CA CYS A 109 8.16 20.01 -4.49
C CYS A 109 8.75 21.31 -3.97
N TYR A 110 7.92 22.29 -3.64
CA TYR A 110 8.35 23.67 -3.40
C TYR A 110 7.94 24.22 -2.04
N VAL A 111 7.28 23.41 -1.20
CA VAL A 111 6.80 23.82 0.12
C VAL A 111 5.97 25.11 0.02
N SER A 112 5.03 25.13 -0.92
CA SER A 112 4.05 26.20 -1.04
C SER A 112 2.87 25.93 -0.11
N ASP A 113 2.22 26.99 0.39
CA ASP A 113 0.95 26.91 1.12
C ASP A 113 1.00 26.34 2.56
N GLY A 114 2.17 26.34 3.20
CA GLY A 114 2.31 25.94 4.62
C GLY A 114 2.17 24.44 4.90
N GLN A 115 2.09 23.63 3.84
CA GLN A 115 2.10 22.18 3.87
C GLN A 115 3.53 21.65 3.62
N ASN A 116 3.98 20.71 4.45
CA ASN A 116 5.38 20.24 4.47
C ASN A 116 5.52 18.74 4.13
N GLY A 117 4.51 18.12 3.50
CA GLY A 117 4.50 16.67 3.23
C GLY A 117 4.09 15.82 4.43
N LEU A 118 3.62 16.44 5.52
CA LEU A 118 3.02 15.75 6.66
C LEU A 118 1.71 15.03 6.25
N GLU A 119 1.08 15.49 5.18
CA GLU A 119 -0.09 14.90 4.54
C GLU A 119 0.15 13.43 4.13
N LEU A 120 1.39 13.09 3.74
CA LEU A 120 1.77 11.71 3.42
C LEU A 120 1.76 10.79 4.66
N VAL A 121 1.97 11.33 5.87
CA VAL A 121 1.89 10.57 7.12
C VAL A 121 0.42 10.27 7.44
N PHE A 122 -0.46 11.25 7.32
CA PHE A 122 -1.90 11.08 7.58
C PHE A 122 -2.55 10.08 6.61
N THR A 123 -2.20 10.15 5.34
CA THR A 123 -2.69 9.20 4.33
C THR A 123 -2.20 7.78 4.58
N ALA A 124 -1.05 7.60 5.21
CA ALA A 124 -0.58 6.30 5.66
C ALA A 124 -1.49 5.73 6.76
N TRP A 125 -1.89 6.53 7.75
CA TRP A 125 -2.86 6.08 8.75
C TRP A 125 -4.22 5.73 8.13
N LEU A 126 -4.66 6.47 7.11
CA LEU A 126 -5.89 6.14 6.37
C LEU A 126 -5.77 4.85 5.54
N ALA A 127 -4.56 4.44 5.14
CA ALA A 127 -4.35 3.17 4.44
C ALA A 127 -4.61 1.95 5.34
N LEU A 128 -4.39 2.06 6.66
CA LEU A 128 -4.57 0.97 7.61
C LEU A 128 -6.00 0.41 7.69
N PRO A 129 -7.06 1.22 7.87
CA PRO A 129 -8.42 0.69 7.86
C PRO A 129 -8.80 0.07 6.50
N ILE A 130 -8.30 0.61 5.39
CA ILE A 130 -8.54 0.04 4.05
C ILE A 130 -7.92 -1.35 3.94
N LEU A 131 -6.68 -1.55 4.41
CA LEU A 131 -6.07 -2.88 4.47
C LEU A 131 -6.85 -3.86 5.33
N VAL A 132 -7.38 -3.41 6.48
CA VAL A 132 -8.22 -4.26 7.33
C VAL A 132 -9.46 -4.70 6.57
N ILE A 133 -10.14 -3.79 5.85
CA ILE A 133 -11.30 -4.14 5.00
C ILE A 133 -10.90 -5.16 3.93
N LEU A 134 -9.78 -4.97 3.22
CA LEU A 134 -9.28 -5.94 2.24
C LEU A 134 -9.01 -7.32 2.86
N SER A 135 -8.53 -7.37 4.11
CA SER A 135 -8.30 -8.64 4.80
C SER A 135 -9.59 -9.43 5.09
N PHE A 136 -10.72 -8.73 5.28
CA PHE A 136 -12.03 -9.37 5.35
C PHE A 136 -12.43 -9.93 3.99
N VAL A 137 -12.24 -9.16 2.91
CA VAL A 137 -12.54 -9.60 1.54
C VAL A 137 -11.78 -10.89 1.22
N PHE A 138 -10.47 -10.97 1.49
CA PHE A 138 -9.69 -12.19 1.22
C PHE A 138 -10.11 -13.39 2.06
N LYS A 139 -10.52 -13.17 3.31
CA LYS A 139 -11.06 -14.25 4.14
C LYS A 139 -12.30 -14.86 3.50
N GLU A 140 -13.24 -14.01 3.05
CA GLU A 140 -14.45 -14.47 2.36
C GLU A 140 -14.11 -15.13 1.03
N THR A 141 -13.18 -14.58 0.25
CA THR A 141 -12.75 -15.16 -1.04
C THR A 141 -12.23 -16.60 -0.90
N ILE A 142 -11.47 -16.91 0.16
CA ILE A 142 -11.04 -18.29 0.42
C ILE A 142 -12.20 -19.18 0.85
N SER A 143 -13.10 -18.66 1.70
CA SER A 143 -14.27 -19.44 2.15
C SER A 143 -15.12 -19.91 0.97
N TYR A 144 -15.35 -19.05 -0.03
CA TYR A 144 -16.08 -19.40 -1.25
C TYR A 144 -15.32 -20.34 -2.20
N ALA A 145 -13.98 -20.40 -2.12
CA ALA A 145 -13.18 -21.27 -2.98
C ALA A 145 -13.05 -22.70 -2.43
N GLU A 146 -13.35 -22.89 -1.14
CA GLU A 146 -13.38 -24.20 -0.47
C GLU A 146 -14.75 -24.91 -0.56
N GLU A 147 -15.81 -24.20 -0.98
CA GLU A 147 -17.16 -24.74 -1.27
C GLU A 147 -17.27 -25.30 -2.70
#